data_AF-A0A817SVL4-F1
#
_entry.id   AF-A0A817SVL4-F1
#
_cell.length_a   1.000
_cell.length_b   1.000
_cell.length_c   1.000
_cell.angle_alpha   90.00
_cell.angle_beta   90.00
_cell.angle_gamma   90.00
#
_symmetry.space_group_name_H-M   'P 1'
#
loop_
_entity.id
_entity.type
_entity.pdbx_description
1 polymer ?
#
loop_
_entity_poly.entity_id
_entity_poly.type
_entity_poly.pdbx_seq_one_letter_code
_entity_poly.pdbx_strand_id
1 'polypeptide(L)'
;MVLLRKIKRGRRAIVWKINGDAIYIDGPSLAVVWPCINRIQPLLMHQANDMQYLEVKYVDGTTDIKPGPVALYDDSLKIVSILTKDLITLDTNELLVLYTQQE
;
A
#
# COMPACT_ATOMS: atom_id res chain seq x y z
N MET A 1 22.20 6.64 -22.71
CA MET A 1 22.63 7.00 -21.35
C MET A 1 21.93 6.08 -20.38
N VAL A 2 22.66 5.32 -19.56
CA VAL A 2 22.05 4.44 -18.55
C VAL A 2 21.95 5.22 -17.25
N LEU A 3 20.74 5.48 -16.77
CA LEU A 3 20.53 6.07 -15.46
C LEU A 3 20.43 4.91 -14.45
N LEU A 4 21.14 4.99 -13.33
CA LEU A 4 21.03 4.02 -12.24
C LEU A 4 20.21 4.64 -11.12
N ARG A 5 19.08 4.03 -10.75
CA ARG A 5 18.29 4.49 -9.60
C ARG A 5 18.34 3.46 -8.48
N LYS A 6 18.88 3.87 -7.33
CA LYS A 6 18.99 3.03 -6.15
C LYS A 6 17.66 3.00 -5.39
N ILE A 7 17.10 1.80 -5.23
CA ILE A 7 15.93 1.55 -4.37
C ILE A 7 16.48 1.10 -3.02
N LYS A 8 16.21 1.90 -1.97
CA LYS A 8 16.67 1.62 -0.60
C LYS A 8 15.88 0.46 0.01
N ARG A 9 16.47 -0.20 1.00
CA ARG A 9 15.81 -1.26 1.80
C ARG A 9 14.47 -0.76 2.37
N GLY A 10 13.44 -1.60 2.34
CA GLY A 10 12.10 -1.25 2.84
C GLY A 10 11.34 -0.26 1.94
N ARG A 11 11.77 -0.09 0.68
CA ARG A 11 11.02 0.66 -0.33
C ARG A 11 10.75 -0.23 -1.52
N ARG A 12 9.62 0.02 -2.17
CA ARG A 12 9.20 -0.61 -3.42
C ARG A 12 9.00 0.47 -4.48
N ALA A 13 9.22 0.13 -5.74
CA ALA A 13 8.91 1.01 -6.87
C ALA A 13 8.28 0.21 -8.01
N ILE A 14 7.44 0.87 -8.79
CA ILE A 14 6.93 0.38 -10.08
C ILE A 14 7.79 0.99 -11.19
N VAL A 15 8.31 0.12 -12.04
CA VAL A 15 9.00 0.49 -13.27
C VAL A 15 8.07 0.25 -14.44
N TRP A 16 7.73 1.33 -15.13
CA TRP A 16 6.91 1.31 -16.34
C TRP A 16 7.82 1.26 -17.56
N LYS A 17 7.64 0.25 -18.42
CA LYS A 17 8.31 0.17 -19.71
C LYS A 17 7.56 0.98 -20.78
N ILE A 18 8.24 1.26 -21.89
CA ILE A 18 7.65 1.97 -23.04
C ILE A 18 6.52 1.15 -23.68
N ASN A 19 6.59 -0.18 -23.62
CA ASN A 19 5.56 -1.08 -24.13
C ASN A 19 4.30 -1.18 -23.23
N GLY A 20 4.27 -0.47 -22.10
CA GLY A 20 3.14 -0.48 -21.16
C GLY A 20 3.27 -1.48 -20.01
N ASP A 21 4.27 -2.37 -20.00
CA ASP A 21 4.46 -3.31 -18.91
C ASP A 21 4.86 -2.59 -17.60
N ALA A 22 4.33 -3.09 -16.48
CA ALA A 22 4.70 -2.66 -15.14
C ALA A 22 5.46 -3.78 -14.40
N ILE A 23 6.63 -3.45 -13.84
CA ILE A 23 7.44 -4.36 -13.03
C ILE A 23 7.63 -3.76 -11.64
N TYR A 24 7.34 -4.55 -10.60
CA TYR A 24 7.58 -4.17 -9.21
C TYR A 24 9.00 -4.56 -8.81
N ILE A 25 9.74 -3.62 -8.23
CA ILE A 25 11.10 -3.85 -7.72
C ILE A 25 11.14 -3.53 -6.23
N ASP A 26 11.54 -4.51 -5.45
CA ASP A 26 11.82 -4.37 -4.03
C ASP A 26 13.29 -3.98 -3.77
N GLY A 27 13.51 -3.11 -2.79
CA GLY A 27 14.84 -2.76 -2.32
C GLY A 27 15.41 -3.77 -1.33
N PRO A 28 16.75 -3.85 -1.16
CA PRO A 28 17.75 -3.01 -1.80
C PRO A 28 18.10 -3.50 -3.21
N SER A 29 17.88 -2.67 -4.22
CA SER A 29 18.17 -3.03 -5.61
C SER A 29 18.61 -1.80 -6.42
N LEU A 30 19.42 -2.03 -7.45
CA LEU A 30 19.78 -1.04 -8.44
C LEU A 30 18.88 -1.23 -9.65
N ALA A 31 17.87 -0.36 -9.80
CA ALA A 31 17.08 -0.34 -11.01
C ALA A 31 17.95 0.29 -12.12
N VAL A 32 18.35 -0.54 -13.09
CA VAL A 32 19.04 -0.08 -14.29
C VAL A 32 17.99 0.49 -15.23
N VAL A 33 18.01 1.81 -15.43
CA VAL A 33 17.12 2.47 -16.38
C VAL A 33 17.69 2.27 -17.78
N TRP A 34 17.26 1.19 -18.44
CA TRP A 34 17.47 0.94 -19.85
C TRP A 34 16.63 1.90 -20.71
N PRO A 35 17.00 2.13 -21.99
CA PRO A 35 16.25 3.02 -22.89
C PRO A 35 14.79 2.58 -23.11
N CYS A 36 14.42 1.36 -22.74
CA CYS A 36 13.05 0.83 -22.82
C CYS A 36 12.18 1.17 -21.60
N ILE A 37 12.67 1.95 -20.62
CA ILE A 37 11.92 2.36 -19.42
C ILE A 37 11.35 3.75 -19.63
N ASN A 38 10.04 3.88 -19.42
CA ASN A 38 9.31 5.13 -19.52
C ASN A 38 9.40 5.94 -18.22
N ARG A 39 9.04 5.33 -17.08
CA ARG A 39 9.08 6.01 -15.77
C ARG A 39 9.28 5.05 -14.60
N ILE A 40 9.82 5.58 -13.51
CA ILE A 40 9.95 4.87 -12.23
C ILE A 40 9.20 5.63 -11.17
N GLN A 41 8.17 4.99 -10.61
CA GLN A 41 7.32 5.53 -9.57
C GLN A 41 7.61 4.82 -8.24
N PRO A 42 8.13 5.50 -7.21
CA PRO A 42 8.22 4.91 -5.88
C PRO A 42 6.81 4.67 -5.33
N LEU A 43 6.61 3.55 -4.64
CA LEU A 43 5.35 3.28 -3.96
C LEU A 43 5.41 3.79 -2.53
N LEU A 44 4.32 4.44 -2.10
CA LEU A 44 4.14 4.83 -0.71
C LEU A 44 3.80 3.59 0.11
N MET A 45 4.41 3.46 1.28
CA MET A 45 4.09 2.37 2.21
C MET A 45 3.23 2.94 3.33
N HIS A 46 2.09 2.33 3.55
CA HIS A 46 1.23 2.56 4.70
C HIS A 46 1.53 1.48 5.75
N GLN A 47 1.52 1.88 7.01
CA GLN A 47 1.77 1.00 8.13
C GLN A 47 0.69 1.20 9.19
N ALA A 48 0.30 0.12 9.85
CA ALA A 48 -0.49 0.12 11.06
C ALA A 48 0.30 -0.62 12.14
N ASN A 49 0.36 -0.03 13.33
CA ASN A 49 0.90 -0.67 14.53
C ASN A 49 -0.16 -1.53 15.23
N ASP A 50 0.16 -2.07 16.40
CA ASP A 50 -0.71 -2.99 17.15
C ASP A 50 -2.04 -2.34 17.61
N MET A 51 -2.12 -1.01 17.66
CA MET A 51 -3.31 -0.24 18.05
C MET A 51 -4.05 0.33 16.85
N GLN A 52 -3.71 -0.10 15.64
CA GLN A 52 -4.22 0.45 14.39
C GLN A 52 -4.62 -0.66 13.41
N TYR A 53 -5.38 -0.27 12.39
CA TYR A 53 -5.69 -1.09 11.23
C TYR A 53 -5.60 -0.26 9.95
N LEU A 54 -5.45 -0.96 8.82
CA LEU A 54 -5.56 -0.36 7.50
C LEU A 54 -6.94 -0.67 6.91
N GLU A 55 -7.68 0.36 6.51
CA GLU A 55 -8.84 0.23 5.63
C GLU A 55 -8.36 0.38 4.19
N VAL A 56 -8.49 -0.69 3.41
CA VAL A 56 -8.02 -0.75 2.02
C VAL A 56 -9.23 -0.83 1.11
N LYS A 57 -9.42 0.20 0.27
CA LYS A 57 -10.44 0.19 -0.78
C LYS A 57 -9.80 -0.20 -2.10
N TYR A 58 -10.26 -1.29 -2.70
CA TYR A 58 -9.76 -1.78 -3.98
C TYR A 58 -10.54 -1.20 -5.15
N VAL A 59 -9.94 -1.26 -6.34
CA VAL A 59 -10.55 -0.78 -7.60
C VAL A 59 -11.78 -1.59 -8.01
N ASP A 60 -11.92 -2.83 -7.54
CA ASP A 60 -13.12 -3.66 -7.76
C ASP A 60 -14.31 -3.24 -6.87
N GLY A 61 -14.11 -2.25 -6.00
CA GLY A 61 -15.11 -1.73 -5.07
C GLY A 61 -15.13 -2.43 -3.71
N THR A 62 -14.34 -3.49 -3.51
CA THR A 62 -14.24 -4.15 -2.21
C THR A 62 -13.46 -3.31 -1.21
N THR A 63 -13.84 -3.42 0.07
CA THR A 63 -13.11 -2.82 1.18
C THR A 63 -12.66 -3.94 2.12
N ASP A 64 -11.37 -3.98 2.41
CA ASP A 64 -10.76 -4.94 3.32
C ASP A 64 -10.16 -4.22 4.52
N ILE A 65 -10.34 -4.80 5.71
CA ILE A 65 -9.79 -4.27 6.96
C ILE A 65 -8.64 -5.17 7.38
N LYS A 66 -7.43 -4.61 7.38
CA LYS A 66 -6.21 -5.33 7.78
C LYS A 66 -5.78 -4.89 9.18
N PRO A 67 -5.89 -5.75 10.21
CA PRO A 67 -5.41 -5.41 11.55
C PRO A 67 -3.89 -5.28 11.55
N GLY A 68 -3.37 -4.36 12.38
CA GLY A 68 -1.94 -4.28 12.64
C GLY A 68 -1.42 -5.44 13.49
N PRO A 69 -0.09 -5.64 13.56
CA PRO A 69 0.95 -4.87 12.85
C PRO A 69 1.05 -5.30 11.38
N VAL A 70 0.89 -4.35 10.45
CA VAL A 70 0.91 -4.63 9.01
C VAL A 70 1.50 -3.47 8.22
N ALA A 71 2.14 -3.78 7.10
CA ALA A 71 2.63 -2.81 6.13
C ALA A 71 2.12 -3.16 4.73
N LEU A 72 1.61 -2.16 4.02
CA LEU A 72 1.07 -2.33 2.66
C LEU A 72 1.58 -1.20 1.76
N TYR A 73 2.02 -1.55 0.56
CA TYR A 73 2.37 -0.56 -0.45
C TYR A 73 1.13 -0.13 -1.22
N ASP A 74 0.96 1.18 -1.41
CA ASP A 74 -0.09 1.78 -2.23
C ASP A 74 0.18 1.48 -3.71
N ASP A 75 -0.44 0.41 -4.20
CA ASP A 75 -0.43 0.02 -5.61
C ASP A 75 -1.68 0.59 -6.29
N SER A 76 -1.54 1.77 -6.90
CA SER A 76 -2.65 2.50 -7.51
C SER A 76 -3.34 1.76 -8.67
N LEU A 77 -2.80 0.63 -9.14
CA LEU A 77 -3.47 -0.25 -10.11
C LEU A 77 -4.52 -1.16 -9.47
N LYS A 78 -4.40 -1.41 -8.17
CA LYS A 78 -5.27 -2.31 -7.40
C LYS A 78 -6.05 -1.60 -6.32
N ILE A 79 -5.51 -0.50 -5.81
CA ILE A 79 -5.98 0.17 -4.61
C ILE A 79 -6.39 1.60 -4.97
N VAL A 80 -7.59 1.96 -4.55
CA VAL A 80 -8.15 3.31 -4.66
C VAL A 80 -7.69 4.16 -3.49
N SER A 81 -7.68 3.60 -2.29
CA SER A 81 -7.23 4.31 -1.08
C SER A 81 -6.81 3.35 0.02
N ILE A 82 -5.81 3.77 0.80
CA ILE A 82 -5.42 3.14 2.06
C ILE A 82 -5.52 4.18 3.17
N LEU A 83 -6.28 3.88 4.22
CA LEU A 83 -6.39 4.73 5.41
C LEU A 83 -5.91 3.96 6.63
N THR A 84 -4.96 4.53 7.38
CA THR A 84 -4.60 4.05 8.72
C THR A 84 -5.60 4.61 9.72
N LYS A 85 -6.24 3.74 10.50
CA LYS A 85 -7.23 4.10 11.52
C LYS A 85 -6.85 3.48 12.86
N ASP A 86 -7.17 4.17 13.95
CA ASP A 86 -6.96 3.67 15.30
C ASP A 86 -8.04 2.66 15.68
N LEU A 87 -7.66 1.64 16.46
CA LEU A 87 -8.61 0.70 17.05
C LEU A 87 -9.44 1.40 18.13
N ILE A 88 -10.72 1.00 18.22
CA ILE A 88 -11.55 1.37 19.35
C ILE A 88 -11.17 0.44 20.51
N THR A 89 -10.63 1.03 21.58
CA THR A 89 -10.35 0.33 22.83
C THR A 89 -11.56 0.41 23.74
N LEU A 90 -11.90 -0.69 24.41
CA LEU A 90 -12.92 -0.72 25.44
C LEU A 90 -12.25 -1.03 26.78
N ASP A 91 -12.53 -0.23 27.80
CA ASP A 91 -12.14 -0.53 29.18
C ASP A 91 -13.11 -1.54 29.81
N THR A 92 -12.77 -2.04 30.99
CA THR A 92 -13.41 -3.10 31.78
C THR A 92 -14.91 -2.89 32.02
N ASN A 93 -15.41 -1.66 31.89
CA ASN A 93 -16.83 -1.29 32.05
C ASN A 93 -17.42 -0.53 30.85
N GLU A 94 -16.78 -0.60 29.67
CA GLU A 94 -17.28 0.01 28.44
C GLU A 94 -17.91 -1.04 27.51
N LEU A 95 -18.88 -0.61 26.71
CA LEU A 95 -19.54 -1.46 25.72
C LEU A 95 -19.71 -0.69 24.40
N LEU A 96 -19.47 -1.38 23.29
CA LEU A 96 -19.71 -0.85 21.95
C LEU A 96 -21.03 -1.41 21.41
N VAL A 97 -22.01 -0.53 21.18
CA VAL A 97 -23.27 -0.91 20.53
C VAL A 97 -23.16 -0.69 19.02
N LEU A 98 -23.23 -1.77 18.24
CA LEU A 98 -23.29 -1.70 16.79
C LEU A 98 -24.74 -1.84 16.33
N TYR A 99 -25.24 -0.83 15.64
CA TYR A 99 -26.55 -0.87 15.00
C TYR A 99 -26.37 -1.19 13.52
N THR A 100 -27.03 -2.26 13.06
CA THR A 100 -27.15 -2.59 11.64
C THR A 100 -28.57 -2.33 11.19
N GLN A 101 -28.75 -1.47 10.20
CA GLN A 101 -30.06 -1.26 9.58
C GLN A 101 -30.31 -2.42 8.60
N GLN A 102 -31.40 -3.16 8.82
CA GLN A 102 -31.88 -4.17 7.88
C GLN A 102 -32.95 -3.52 6.99
N GLU A 103 -32.80 -3.65 5.67
CA GLU A 103 -33.84 -3.36 4.68
C GLU A 103 -34.79 -4.55 4.52
#